data_AF-A0A1Q3BNW4-F1
#
_entry.id   AF-A0A1Q3BNW4-F1
#
_cell.length_a   1.000
_cell.length_b   1.000
_cell.length_c   1.000
_cell.angle_alpha   90.00
_cell.angle_beta   90.00
_cell.angle_gamma   90.00
#
_symmetry.space_group_name_H-M   'P 1'
#
loop_
_entity.id
_entity.type
_entity.pdbx_description
1 polymer ?
#
loop_
_entity_poly.entity_id
_entity_poly.type
_entity_poly.pdbx_seq_one_letter_code
_entity_poly.pdbx_strand_id
1 'polypeptide(L)'
;IQTIEQTIKITKTQQNIQLLDEKTIKELAKNFKYIHFALVQVTIKPLIRQGLNTSILACLRDARHLNFDDSLIGVIETSLCNGPVYFDGYPDLTISLTDKNILETLKINIKLHDYNMLPEISSQ
;
A
#
# COMPACT_ATOMS: atom_id res chain seq x y z
N ILE A 1 -8.83 -18.14 8.97
CA ILE A 1 -8.09 -17.05 8.30
C ILE A 1 -9.10 -16.30 7.46
N GLN A 2 -9.20 -14.97 7.62
CA GLN A 2 -10.11 -14.11 6.86
C GLN A 2 -9.27 -13.21 5.95
N THR A 3 -9.70 -13.04 4.70
CA THR A 3 -9.05 -12.15 3.73
C THR A 3 -9.96 -10.97 3.43
N ILE A 4 -9.39 -9.77 3.39
CA ILE A 4 -10.07 -8.55 2.97
C ILE A 4 -9.35 -8.04 1.72
N GLU A 5 -10.09 -7.84 0.63
CA GLU A 5 -9.55 -7.35 -0.63
C GLU A 5 -10.05 -5.92 -0.89
N GLN A 6 -9.15 -5.06 -1.34
CA GLN A 6 -9.46 -3.68 -1.71
C GLN A 6 -8.73 -3.32 -3.00
N THR A 7 -9.43 -2.65 -3.91
CA THR A 7 -8.83 -2.04 -5.11
C THR A 7 -8.86 -0.53 -4.97
N ILE A 8 -7.70 0.11 -5.08
CA ILE A 8 -7.55 1.54 -4.83
C ILE A 8 -6.90 2.19 -6.04
N LYS A 9 -7.51 3.24 -6.56
CA LYS A 9 -6.94 4.05 -7.64
C LYS A 9 -5.87 4.97 -7.06
N ILE A 10 -4.69 4.94 -7.68
CA ILE A 10 -3.61 5.88 -7.39
C ILE A 10 -3.84 7.11 -8.27
N THR A 11 -4.11 8.25 -7.65
CA THR A 11 -4.47 9.49 -8.37
C THR A 11 -3.46 10.61 -8.19
N LYS A 12 -2.51 10.43 -7.28
CA LYS A 12 -1.47 11.42 -6.95
C LYS A 12 -0.09 10.80 -7.12
N THR A 13 0.91 11.65 -7.39
CA THR A 13 2.32 11.24 -7.42
C THR A 13 2.80 10.72 -6.08
N GLN A 14 2.25 11.22 -4.97
CA GLN A 14 2.41 10.63 -3.64
C GLN A 14 1.04 10.38 -3.01
N GLN A 15 0.84 9.18 -2.47
CA GLN A 15 -0.42 8.78 -1.87
C GLN A 15 -0.19 7.86 -0.66
N ASN A 16 -0.93 8.13 0.41
CA ASN A 16 -0.95 7.30 1.61
C ASN A 16 -2.28 6.54 1.62
N ILE A 17 -2.19 5.22 1.71
CA ILE A 17 -3.34 4.33 1.62
C ILE A 17 -3.49 3.63 2.97
N GLN A 18 -4.66 3.79 3.58
CA GLN A 18 -5.04 3.07 4.79
C GLN A 18 -5.66 1.73 4.41
N LEU A 19 -5.21 0.64 5.02
CA LEU A 19 -5.67 -0.73 4.69
C LEU A 19 -6.88 -1.20 5.50
N LEU A 20 -7.17 -0.52 6.60
CA LEU A 20 -8.26 -0.87 7.52
C LEU A 20 -9.34 0.20 7.48
N ASP A 21 -10.61 -0.19 7.49
CA ASP A 21 -11.73 0.75 7.58
C ASP A 21 -12.51 0.54 8.89
N GLU A 22 -13.10 1.63 9.40
CA GLU A 22 -13.84 1.61 10.67
C GLU A 22 -14.97 0.58 10.69
N LYS A 23 -15.65 0.36 9.55
CA LYS A 23 -16.80 -0.53 9.49
C LYS A 23 -16.33 -1.98 9.70
N THR A 24 -15.26 -2.38 9.02
CA THR A 24 -14.66 -3.70 9.19
C THR A 24 -14.17 -3.91 10.62
N ILE A 25 -13.47 -2.93 11.21
CA ILE A 25 -13.01 -3.04 12.60
C ILE A 25 -14.17 -3.17 13.57
N LYS A 26 -15.21 -2.34 13.43
CA LYS A 26 -16.42 -2.41 14.29
C LYS A 26 -17.12 -3.75 14.16
N GLU A 27 -17.18 -4.34 12.97
CA GLU A 27 -17.79 -5.66 12.77
C GLU A 27 -16.98 -6.76 13.45
N LEU A 28 -15.66 -6.76 13.28
CA LEU A 28 -14.77 -7.74 13.90
C LEU A 28 -14.80 -7.64 15.44
N ALA A 29 -14.84 -6.42 15.97
CA ALA A 29 -14.86 -6.15 17.41
C ALA A 29 -16.10 -6.72 18.14
N LYS A 30 -17.17 -7.07 17.41
CA LYS A 30 -18.35 -7.72 18.00
C LYS A 30 -18.06 -9.12 18.53
N ASN A 31 -17.15 -9.85 17.87
CA ASN A 31 -16.89 -11.26 18.13
C ASN A 31 -15.46 -11.53 18.60
N PHE A 32 -14.53 -10.60 18.33
CA PHE A 32 -13.11 -10.78 18.62
C PHE A 32 -12.56 -9.62 19.42
N LYS A 33 -11.53 -9.90 20.23
CA LYS A 33 -10.78 -8.87 20.98
C LYS A 33 -9.55 -8.39 20.25
N TYR A 34 -8.95 -9.25 19.43
CA TYR A 34 -7.69 -8.99 18.75
C TYR A 34 -7.77 -9.42 17.29
N ILE A 35 -6.94 -8.80 16.47
CA ILE A 35 -6.66 -9.19 15.09
C ILE A 35 -5.17 -9.46 14.96
N HIS A 36 -4.81 -10.53 14.24
CA HIS A 36 -3.43 -10.84 13.88
C HIS A 36 -3.25 -10.66 12.37
N PHE A 37 -2.29 -9.82 11.99
CA PHE A 37 -1.93 -9.54 10.60
C PHE A 37 -0.73 -10.41 10.21
N ALA A 38 -1.00 -11.57 9.63
CA ALA A 38 0.06 -12.49 9.18
C ALA A 38 0.65 -12.09 7.82
N LEU A 39 -0.17 -11.56 6.91
CA LEU A 39 0.23 -11.30 5.52
C LEU A 39 -0.55 -10.13 4.93
N VAL A 40 0.15 -9.29 4.17
CA VAL A 40 -0.42 -8.29 3.28
C VAL A 40 0.15 -8.55 1.89
N GLN A 41 -0.72 -8.78 0.91
CA GLN A 41 -0.34 -8.95 -0.48
C GLN A 41 -0.71 -7.72 -1.27
N VAL A 42 0.24 -7.17 -2.02
CA VAL A 42 0.05 -5.95 -2.79
C VAL A 42 0.28 -6.25 -4.26
N THR A 43 -0.71 -5.93 -5.07
CA THR A 43 -0.62 -5.95 -6.54
C THR A 43 -0.74 -4.53 -7.08
N ILE A 44 0.25 -4.11 -7.86
CA ILE A 44 0.27 -2.81 -8.51
C ILE A 44 0.16 -3.06 -10.01
N LYS A 45 -0.99 -2.70 -10.59
CA LYS A 45 -1.25 -2.86 -12.01
C LYS A 45 -1.15 -1.51 -12.72
N PRO A 46 -0.11 -1.26 -13.53
CA PRO A 46 -0.06 -0.07 -14.36
C PRO A 46 -1.18 -0.12 -15.41
N LEU A 47 -1.91 0.98 -15.56
CA LEU A 47 -2.90 1.21 -16.62
C LEU A 47 -2.35 2.17 -17.68
N ILE A 48 -1.07 2.03 -17.99
CA ILE A 48 -0.34 2.85 -18.96
C ILE A 48 0.22 1.97 -20.07
N ARG A 49 0.66 2.58 -21.19
CA ARG A 49 1.32 1.86 -22.28
C ARG A 49 2.57 1.14 -21.75
N GLN A 50 2.71 -0.14 -22.11
CA GLN A 50 3.92 -0.91 -21.80
C GLN A 50 5.16 -0.25 -22.40
N GLY A 51 6.29 -0.32 -21.69
CA GLY A 51 7.55 0.28 -22.13
C GLY A 51 7.74 1.76 -21.76
N LEU A 52 6.73 2.42 -21.15
CA LEU A 52 6.94 3.75 -20.57
C LEU A 52 7.90 3.65 -19.38
N ASN A 53 8.92 4.51 -19.37
CA ASN A 53 9.90 4.58 -18.29
C ASN A 53 9.29 5.28 -17.06
N THR A 54 8.40 4.56 -16.39
CA THR A 54 7.79 4.97 -15.12
C THR A 54 8.21 3.99 -14.04
N SER A 55 8.31 4.47 -12.81
CA SER A 55 8.62 3.62 -11.67
C SER A 55 7.75 3.97 -10.46
N ILE A 56 7.74 3.06 -9.51
CA ILE A 56 7.02 3.18 -8.27
C ILE A 56 7.94 2.80 -7.11
N LEU A 57 7.87 3.59 -6.05
CA LEU A 57 8.28 3.21 -4.70
C LEU A 57 7.00 2.95 -3.89
N ALA A 58 6.83 1.73 -3.39
CA ALA A 58 5.73 1.36 -2.52
C ALA A 58 6.27 0.79 -1.21
N CYS A 59 5.82 1.36 -0.09
CA CYS A 59 6.23 0.97 1.25
C CYS A 59 5.01 0.52 2.05
N LEU A 60 4.99 -0.74 2.47
CA LEU A 60 4.10 -1.21 3.53
C LEU A 60 4.76 -0.89 4.87
N ARG A 61 4.01 -0.27 5.79
CA ARG A 61 4.52 0.11 7.10
C ARG A 61 3.50 -0.01 8.22
N ASP A 62 4.00 -0.13 9.45
CA ASP A 62 3.25 0.12 10.68
C ASP A 62 3.33 1.60 11.05
N ALA A 63 2.35 2.40 10.57
CA ALA A 63 2.37 3.85 10.71
C ALA A 63 2.10 4.36 12.14
N ARG A 64 1.96 3.48 13.13
CA ARG A 64 2.00 3.86 14.56
C ARG A 64 3.41 4.26 15.00
N HIS A 65 4.46 3.82 14.30
CA HIS A 65 5.83 4.28 14.52
C HIS A 65 6.04 5.66 13.89
N LEU A 66 6.45 6.63 14.71
CA LEU A 66 6.66 8.02 14.26
C LEU A 66 7.89 8.14 13.34
N ASN A 67 8.93 7.35 13.60
CA ASN A 67 10.06 7.22 12.68
C ASN A 67 9.60 6.43 11.44
N PHE A 68 9.86 6.97 10.25
CA PHE A 68 9.45 6.33 9.00
C PHE A 68 10.23 5.05 8.73
N ASP A 69 11.54 5.04 8.95
CA ASP A 69 12.40 3.91 8.61
C ASP A 69 12.14 2.73 9.54
N ASP A 70 11.95 2.99 10.83
CA ASP A 70 11.62 1.97 11.84
C ASP A 70 10.24 1.34 11.61
N SER A 71 9.39 1.99 10.82
CA SER A 71 8.03 1.53 10.57
C SER A 71 7.90 0.56 9.40
N LEU A 72 8.95 0.43 8.57
CA LEU A 72 8.89 -0.31 7.31
C LEU A 72 8.75 -1.81 7.56
N ILE A 73 7.77 -2.42 6.91
CA ILE A 73 7.54 -3.87 6.90
C ILE A 73 8.01 -4.46 5.58
N GLY A 74 7.76 -3.77 4.47
CA GLY A 74 8.17 -4.19 3.14
C GLY A 74 8.27 -2.99 2.21
N VAL A 75 9.29 -2.98 1.36
CA VAL A 75 9.56 -1.92 0.40
C VAL A 75 9.87 -2.51 -0.95
N ILE A 76 9.27 -1.96 -1.99
CA ILE A 76 9.67 -2.20 -3.37
C ILE A 76 9.93 -0.88 -4.08
N GLU A 77 11.00 -0.84 -4.87
CA GLU A 77 11.24 0.19 -5.85
C GLU A 77 11.49 -0.50 -7.19
N THR A 78 10.63 -0.24 -8.18
CA THR A 78 10.75 -0.93 -9.48
C THR A 78 10.11 -0.12 -10.60
N SER A 79 10.59 -0.36 -11.81
CA SER A 79 9.91 0.10 -13.02
C SER A 79 8.58 -0.63 -13.20
N LEU A 80 7.59 0.10 -13.71
CA LEU A 80 6.30 -0.42 -14.14
C LEU A 80 6.25 -0.66 -15.67
N CYS A 81 7.38 -0.50 -16.37
CA CYS A 81 7.47 -0.65 -17.82
C CYS A 81 7.18 -2.07 -18.31
N ASN A 82 7.46 -3.08 -17.48
CA ASN A 82 7.34 -4.51 -17.79
C ASN A 82 6.01 -5.14 -17.37
N GLY A 83 5.08 -4.34 -16.83
CA GLY A 83 3.76 -4.80 -16.42
C GLY A 83 3.52 -4.72 -14.90
N PRO A 84 2.55 -5.48 -14.39
CA PRO A 84 2.19 -5.46 -12.97
C PRO A 84 3.31 -5.95 -12.07
N VAL A 85 3.35 -5.41 -10.85
CA VAL A 85 4.30 -5.77 -9.80
C VAL A 85 3.54 -6.29 -8.59
N TYR A 86 4.15 -7.26 -7.91
CA TYR A 86 3.58 -7.94 -6.75
C TYR A 86 4.62 -7.98 -5.64
N PHE A 87 4.19 -7.77 -4.41
CA PHE A 87 5.01 -8.07 -3.24
C PHE A 87 4.16 -8.48 -2.05
N ASP A 88 4.75 -9.31 -1.20
CA ASP A 88 4.20 -9.71 0.07
C ASP A 88 4.91 -8.94 1.19
N GLY A 89 4.15 -8.53 2.19
CA GLY A 89 4.67 -8.03 3.45
C GLY A 89 4.12 -8.87 4.60
N TYR A 90 4.98 -9.14 5.58
CA TYR A 90 4.67 -9.99 6.73
C TYR A 90 4.73 -9.13 8.00
N PRO A 91 3.62 -8.46 8.40
CA PRO A 91 3.63 -7.67 9.62
C PRO A 91 3.89 -8.50 10.88
N ASP A 92 3.40 -9.76 10.88
CA ASP A 92 3.42 -10.68 12.03
C ASP A 92 2.99 -10.02 13.35
N LEU A 93 1.94 -9.20 13.26
CA LEU A 93 1.56 -8.24 14.30
C LEU A 93 0.14 -8.49 14.81
N THR A 94 -0.02 -8.55 16.13
CA THR A 94 -1.33 -8.68 16.80
C THR A 94 -1.72 -7.38 17.48
N ILE A 95 -2.96 -6.93 17.26
CA ILE A 95 -3.46 -5.64 17.77
C ILE A 95 -4.84 -5.83 18.39
N SER A 96 -5.13 -5.09 19.46
CA SER A 96 -6.47 -5.02 20.03
C SER A 96 -7.43 -4.33 19.05
N LEU A 97 -8.60 -4.92 18.83
CA LEU A 97 -9.66 -4.30 18.03
C LEU A 97 -10.24 -3.02 18.67
N THR A 98 -9.89 -2.74 19.92
CA THR A 98 -10.21 -1.49 20.63
C THR A 98 -9.02 -0.53 20.73
N ASP A 99 -7.89 -0.81 20.07
CA ASP A 99 -6.75 0.11 20.04
C ASP A 99 -7.16 1.42 19.36
N LYS A 100 -6.92 2.55 20.02
CA LYS A 100 -7.26 3.89 19.54
C LYS A 100 -6.59 4.23 18.20
N ASN A 101 -5.47 3.60 17.89
CA ASN A 101 -4.66 3.81 16.71
C ASN A 101 -4.77 2.64 15.71
N ILE A 102 -5.74 1.74 15.84
CA ILE A 102 -5.84 0.56 14.98
C ILE A 102 -5.87 0.92 13.49
N LEU A 103 -6.59 1.97 13.11
CA LEU A 103 -6.67 2.47 11.73
C LEU A 103 -5.33 3.02 11.20
N GLU A 104 -4.46 3.45 12.11
CA GLU A 104 -3.12 3.95 11.81
C GLU A 104 -2.08 2.83 11.71
N THR A 105 -2.46 1.57 11.93
CA THR A 105 -1.53 0.45 11.89
C THR A 105 -0.95 0.25 10.49
N LEU A 106 -1.70 -0.34 9.56
CA LEU A 106 -1.15 -0.74 8.27
C LEU A 106 -1.46 0.31 7.22
N LYS A 107 -0.40 0.90 6.67
CA LYS A 107 -0.49 1.84 5.54
C LYS A 107 0.45 1.43 4.42
N ILE A 108 0.01 1.70 3.20
CA ILE A 108 0.88 1.68 2.01
C ILE A 108 1.15 3.12 1.63
N ASN A 109 2.42 3.52 1.64
CA ASN A 109 2.87 4.77 1.03
C ASN A 109 3.33 4.50 -0.39
N ILE A 110 2.81 5.27 -1.34
CA ILE A 110 3.16 5.18 -2.75
C ILE A 110 3.80 6.48 -3.18
N LYS A 111 4.90 6.37 -3.93
CA LYS A 111 5.49 7.45 -4.70
C LYS A 111 5.68 6.97 -6.14
N LEU A 112 5.07 7.70 -7.08
CA LEU A 112 5.19 7.50 -8.51
C LEU A 112 6.27 8.43 -9.07
N HIS A 113 7.04 7.91 -10.01
CA HIS A 113 8.09 8.65 -10.72
C HIS A 113 7.82 8.63 -12.23
N ASP A 114 8.04 9.77 -12.87
CA ASP A 114 7.94 9.97 -14.33
C ASP A 114 6.55 9.73 -14.93
N TYR A 115 5.49 9.82 -14.11
CA TYR A 115 4.09 9.80 -14.54
C TYR A 115 3.57 11.13 -15.11
N ASN A 116 4.35 12.21 -14.98
CA ASN A 116 4.01 13.53 -15.50
C ASN A 116 4.54 13.69 -16.93
N MET A 117 3.79 13.21 -17.93
CA MET A 117 4.14 13.38 -19.34
C MET A 117 3.51 14.64 -19.95
N LEU A 118 4.32 15.39 -20.71
CA LEU A 118 3.91 16.43 -21.68
C LEU A 118 4.46 16.03 -23.07
N PRO A 119 3.81 16.43 -24.19
CA PRO A 119 3.91 15.71 -25.46
C PRO A 119 5.31 15.73 -26.06
N GLU A 120 5.69 14.62 -26.68
CA GLU A 120 6.87 14.53 -27.54
C GLU A 120 6.74 15.58 -28.66
N ILE A 121 7.58 16.62 -28.62
CA ILE A 121 7.88 17.37 -29.84
C ILE A 121 8.96 16.57 -30.54
N SER A 122 8.53 15.70 -31.46
CA SER A 122 9.44 15.09 -32.42
C SER A 122 9.94 16.17 -33.38
N SER A 123 11.08 16.79 -33.06
CA SER A 123 11.86 17.57 -34.01
C SER A 123 12.95 16.68 -34.63
N GLN A 124 12.66 16.18 -35.84
CA GLN A 124 13.66 15.90 -36.87
C GLN A 124 13.25 16.62 -38.14
#